data_AF-A0A969XG30-F1
#
_entry.id   AF-A0A969XG30-F1
#
_cell.length_a   1.000
_cell.length_b   1.000
_cell.length_c   1.000
_cell.angle_alpha   90.00
_cell.angle_beta   90.00
_cell.angle_gamma   90.00
#
_symmetry.space_group_name_H-M   'P 1'
#
loop_
_entity.id
_entity.type
_entity.pdbx_description
1 polymer ?
#
loop_
_entity_poly.entity_id
_entity_poly.type
_entity_poly.pdbx_seq_one_letter_code
_entity_poly.pdbx_strand_id
1 'polypeptide(L)'
;MEPLKKFLKFFVGLPVLLTIVIGFAAVVSQRDDSTVHSATQINPPAQPLTKPAYVFQPFEKYTPEDLGDIDAAFRQDVADMMNRMAAEIPECNRAIFMPLRAGGDSANPEFSVRCGNVATQERVKLYYFTWLDVVNRQAPHVKRGIDIVVARRLCRDKAYASAKHPAQAELTDIAFQDNQDGTAIVVGTLKAPNSFGVMMLNDVRCEFTGAQLSKFTLQ
;
A
#
# COMPACT_ATOMS: atom_id res chain seq x y z
N MET A 1 59.99 -27.47 -15.41
CA MET A 1 59.11 -27.24 -16.58
C MET A 1 57.68 -27.46 -16.09
N GLU A 2 57.12 -26.60 -15.24
CA GLU A 2 56.66 -25.22 -15.49
C GLU A 2 55.67 -25.06 -16.67
N PRO A 3 54.63 -24.23 -16.51
CA PRO A 3 53.25 -24.65 -16.73
C PRO A 3 52.55 -23.83 -17.83
N LEU A 4 51.82 -24.51 -18.72
CA LEU A 4 50.91 -23.88 -19.69
C LEU A 4 49.52 -23.66 -19.04
N LYS A 5 49.47 -22.85 -17.98
CA LYS A 5 48.23 -22.28 -17.43
C LYS A 5 48.28 -20.76 -17.64
N LYS A 6 47.15 -20.20 -18.08
CA LYS A 6 46.87 -18.78 -18.34
C LYS A 6 47.32 -18.31 -19.72
N PHE A 7 46.41 -18.29 -20.70
CA PHE A 7 46.44 -17.21 -21.71
C PHE A 7 45.14 -16.99 -22.50
N LEU A 8 44.09 -17.80 -22.36
CA LEU A 8 42.88 -17.59 -23.17
C LEU A 8 41.61 -17.69 -22.32
N LYS A 9 41.14 -16.52 -21.87
CA LYS A 9 39.74 -16.12 -21.56
C LYS A 9 39.67 -14.86 -20.67
N PHE A 10 40.59 -13.91 -20.90
CA PHE A 10 40.46 -12.52 -20.47
C PHE A 10 40.15 -11.68 -21.72
N PHE A 11 38.95 -11.80 -22.28
CA PHE A 11 38.54 -10.98 -23.43
C PHE A 11 37.03 -10.70 -23.47
N VAL A 12 36.37 -10.67 -22.31
CA VAL A 12 34.99 -10.17 -22.18
C VAL A 12 34.91 -9.26 -20.95
N GLY A 13 35.68 -8.17 -21.01
CA GLY A 13 35.69 -7.12 -20.00
C GLY A 13 36.29 -5.87 -20.63
N LEU A 14 35.50 -4.80 -20.72
CA LEU A 14 35.78 -3.52 -21.37
C LEU A 14 35.91 -3.59 -22.91
N PRO A 15 34.82 -3.26 -23.64
CA PRO A 15 34.75 -1.89 -24.17
C PRO A 15 33.31 -1.37 -24.30
N VAL A 16 32.53 -1.35 -23.21
CA VAL A 16 31.20 -0.67 -23.21
C VAL A 16 31.22 0.62 -22.35
N LEU A 17 32.34 0.91 -21.70
CA LEU A 17 32.50 2.09 -20.83
C LEU A 17 33.19 3.29 -21.51
N LEU A 18 33.36 3.26 -22.84
CA LEU A 18 34.07 4.32 -23.58
C LEU A 18 33.25 4.95 -24.72
N THR A 19 31.93 5.05 -24.54
CA THR A 19 31.02 5.73 -25.50
C THR A 19 30.06 6.74 -24.86
N ILE A 20 30.25 7.11 -23.58
CA ILE A 20 29.43 8.13 -22.89
C ILE A 20 30.33 9.21 -22.25
N VAL A 21 31.34 9.69 -22.96
CA VAL A 21 32.13 10.89 -22.54
C VAL A 21 32.38 11.87 -23.69
N ILE A 22 31.97 11.57 -24.94
CA ILE A 22 32.17 12.47 -26.10
C ILE A 22 30.82 13.10 -26.54
N GLY A 23 30.06 13.59 -25.57
CA GLY A 23 28.80 14.31 -25.80
C GLY A 23 28.68 15.63 -25.03
N PHE A 24 29.76 16.09 -24.39
CA PHE A 24 29.72 17.26 -23.49
C PHE A 24 30.81 18.32 -23.73
N ALA A 25 31.52 18.26 -24.86
CA ALA A 25 32.63 19.20 -25.14
C ALA A 25 32.62 19.79 -26.56
N ALA A 26 31.42 20.05 -27.11
CA ALA A 26 31.29 20.87 -28.30
C ALA A 26 30.01 21.72 -28.18
N VAL A 27 30.11 22.83 -27.45
CA VAL A 27 29.70 24.20 -27.87
C VAL A 27 30.16 25.12 -26.74
N VAL A 28 31.48 25.35 -26.65
CA VAL A 28 32.02 26.58 -26.09
C VAL A 28 32.70 27.27 -27.26
N SER A 29 32.44 28.57 -27.39
CA SER A 29 32.98 29.49 -28.38
C SER A 29 32.16 29.65 -29.66
N GLN A 30 31.17 30.54 -29.61
CA GLN A 30 31.12 31.65 -30.55
C GLN A 30 30.65 32.89 -29.80
N ARG A 31 31.54 33.89 -29.75
CA ARG A 31 31.42 35.18 -29.08
C ARG A 31 31.35 36.25 -30.18
N ASP A 32 30.48 37.23 -29.94
CA ASP A 32 30.26 38.52 -30.63
C ASP A 32 29.80 38.39 -32.10
N ASP A 33 28.67 38.96 -32.52
CA ASP A 33 28.37 40.38 -32.56
C ASP A 33 26.91 40.61 -33.04
N SER A 34 26.39 41.83 -32.85
CA SER A 34 25.10 42.36 -33.39
C SER A 34 23.87 42.32 -32.49
N THR A 35 23.70 43.42 -31.75
CA THR A 35 22.45 44.17 -31.52
C THR A 35 21.13 43.53 -31.95
N VAL A 36 20.35 43.02 -30.99
CA VAL A 36 18.88 42.90 -31.10
C VAL A 36 18.26 43.29 -29.76
N HIS A 37 17.25 44.15 -29.84
CA HIS A 37 16.50 44.75 -28.74
C HIS A 37 16.23 43.82 -27.56
N SER A 38 16.52 44.30 -26.34
CA SER A 38 15.98 43.74 -25.10
C SER A 38 14.45 43.82 -25.13
N ALA A 39 13.80 42.77 -25.61
CA ALA A 39 12.44 42.48 -25.20
C ALA A 39 12.52 42.04 -23.74
N THR A 40 12.12 42.91 -22.83
CA THR A 40 11.85 42.56 -21.44
C THR A 40 10.83 41.42 -21.46
N GLN A 41 11.30 40.18 -21.35
CA GLN A 41 10.44 39.04 -21.13
C GLN A 41 9.96 39.17 -19.68
N ILE A 42 8.84 39.86 -19.51
CA ILE A 42 8.08 39.87 -18.26
C ILE A 42 7.66 38.43 -18.05
N ASN A 43 8.44 37.66 -17.28
CA ASN A 43 7.96 36.39 -16.76
C ASN A 43 6.67 36.72 -15.98
N PRO A 44 5.50 36.21 -16.39
CA PRO A 44 4.31 36.37 -15.57
C PRO A 44 4.64 35.79 -14.18
N PRO A 45 4.23 36.45 -13.10
CA PRO A 45 4.47 35.94 -11.75
C PRO A 45 3.92 34.52 -11.71
N ALA A 46 4.75 33.58 -11.24
CA ALA A 46 4.35 32.19 -11.06
C ALA A 46 3.04 32.18 -10.28
N GLN A 47 1.95 31.79 -10.95
CA GLN A 47 0.67 31.63 -10.27
C GLN A 47 0.90 30.59 -9.17
N PRO A 48 0.62 30.90 -7.90
CA PRO A 48 0.69 29.89 -6.87
C PRO A 48 -0.26 28.78 -7.28
N LEU A 49 0.27 27.56 -7.47
CA LEU A 49 -0.52 26.35 -7.70
C LEU A 49 -1.46 26.18 -6.51
N THR A 50 -2.62 26.84 -6.59
CA THR A 50 -3.62 26.82 -5.54
C THR A 50 -4.33 25.49 -5.74
N LYS A 51 -3.93 24.48 -4.96
CA LYS A 51 -4.65 23.20 -4.92
C LYS A 51 -6.15 23.54 -4.76
N PRO A 52 -7.02 23.09 -5.67
CA PRO A 52 -8.44 23.44 -5.57
C PRO A 52 -8.95 22.96 -4.21
N ALA A 53 -9.61 23.88 -3.48
CA ALA A 53 -10.29 23.52 -2.24
C ALA A 53 -11.30 22.41 -2.55
N TYR A 54 -11.33 21.37 -1.71
CA TYR A 54 -12.29 20.29 -1.90
C TYR A 54 -13.71 20.81 -1.62
N VAL A 55 -14.64 20.58 -2.55
CA VAL A 55 -16.05 20.93 -2.40
C VAL A 55 -16.81 19.67 -2.01
N PHE A 56 -17.47 19.70 -0.86
CA PHE A 56 -18.30 18.60 -0.37
C PHE A 56 -19.59 18.50 -1.19
N GLN A 57 -19.90 17.30 -1.66
CA GLN A 57 -21.15 17.00 -2.34
C GLN A 57 -22.24 16.69 -1.30
N PRO A 58 -23.50 17.04 -1.58
CA PRO A 58 -24.63 16.53 -0.80
C PRO A 58 -24.62 15.00 -0.79
N PHE A 59 -24.91 14.39 0.36
CA PHE A 59 -25.00 12.95 0.52
C PHE A 59 -26.30 12.58 1.24
N GLU A 60 -26.83 11.40 0.94
CA GLU A 60 -27.93 10.82 1.70
C GLU A 60 -27.41 10.34 3.04
N LYS A 61 -28.11 10.70 4.13
CA LYS A 61 -27.68 10.33 5.47
C LYS A 61 -27.89 8.84 5.69
N TYR A 62 -26.88 8.20 6.27
CA TYR A 62 -26.98 6.86 6.82
C TYR A 62 -27.95 6.84 7.99
N THR A 63 -28.83 5.85 7.97
CA THR A 63 -29.81 5.57 9.01
C THR A 63 -29.42 4.31 9.78
N PRO A 64 -29.92 4.11 11.02
CA PRO A 64 -29.73 2.86 11.74
C PRO A 64 -30.21 1.63 10.95
N GLU A 65 -31.26 1.79 10.14
CA GLU A 65 -31.87 0.74 9.33
C GLU A 65 -30.92 0.23 8.24
N ASP A 66 -30.09 1.11 7.68
CA ASP A 66 -29.07 0.73 6.70
C ASP A 66 -28.05 -0.25 7.31
N LEU A 67 -27.80 -0.15 8.61
CA LEU A 67 -26.74 -0.87 9.34
C LEU A 67 -27.23 -2.20 9.94
N GLY A 68 -28.00 -2.98 9.18
CA GLY A 68 -28.62 -4.23 9.62
C GLY A 68 -27.64 -5.27 10.20
N ASP A 69 -26.39 -5.29 9.74
CA ASP A 69 -25.35 -6.21 10.19
C ASP A 69 -24.63 -5.78 11.49
N ILE A 70 -24.88 -4.55 11.95
CA ILE A 70 -24.36 -4.05 13.23
C ILE A 70 -25.38 -4.37 14.34
N ASP A 71 -24.90 -4.62 15.57
CA ASP A 71 -25.78 -4.82 16.72
C ASP A 71 -26.66 -3.58 16.93
N ALA A 72 -27.96 -3.79 17.15
CA ALA A 72 -28.95 -2.74 17.33
C ALA A 72 -28.56 -1.72 18.40
N ALA A 73 -27.82 -2.15 19.43
CA ALA A 73 -27.34 -1.26 20.49
C ALA A 73 -26.37 -0.16 20.00
N PHE A 74 -25.68 -0.37 18.88
CA PHE A 74 -24.65 0.56 18.37
C PHE A 74 -25.03 1.24 17.05
N ARG A 75 -26.12 0.80 16.37
CA ARG A 75 -26.46 1.28 15.02
C ARG A 75 -26.60 2.79 14.91
N GLN A 76 -27.27 3.42 15.88
CA GLN A 76 -27.47 4.86 15.89
C GLN A 76 -26.13 5.61 15.94
N ASP A 77 -25.27 5.25 16.89
CA ASP A 77 -23.95 5.86 17.06
C ASP A 77 -23.07 5.64 15.81
N VAL A 78 -23.10 4.44 15.24
CA VAL A 78 -22.35 4.13 14.02
C VAL A 78 -22.86 4.95 12.82
N ALA A 79 -24.18 5.11 12.66
CA ALA A 79 -24.76 5.95 11.62
C ALA A 79 -24.34 7.43 11.79
N ASP A 80 -24.35 7.93 13.03
CA ASP A 80 -23.92 9.30 13.34
C ASP A 80 -22.44 9.53 13.01
N MET A 81 -21.57 8.57 13.32
CA MET A 81 -20.16 8.61 12.91
C MET A 81 -20.00 8.59 11.39
N MET A 82 -20.71 7.70 10.67
CA MET A 82 -20.63 7.65 9.20
C MET A 82 -21.08 8.95 8.55
N ASN A 83 -22.17 9.54 9.04
CA ASN A 83 -22.68 10.82 8.56
C ASN A 83 -21.66 11.95 8.79
N ARG A 84 -21.00 11.95 9.96
CA ARG A 84 -19.93 12.90 10.25
C ARG A 84 -18.74 12.71 9.31
N MET A 85 -18.32 11.47 9.09
CA MET A 85 -17.26 11.14 8.14
C MET A 85 -17.58 11.62 6.72
N ALA A 86 -18.80 11.39 6.22
CA ALA A 86 -19.24 11.84 4.91
C ALA A 86 -19.32 13.38 4.80
N ALA A 87 -19.55 14.09 5.91
CA ALA A 87 -19.58 15.55 5.95
C ALA A 87 -18.20 16.21 6.09
N GLU A 88 -17.24 15.54 6.72
CA GLU A 88 -15.97 16.16 7.13
C GLU A 88 -14.74 15.60 6.40
N ILE A 89 -14.81 14.37 5.88
CA ILE A 89 -13.66 13.68 5.26
C ILE A 89 -13.87 13.62 3.74
N PRO A 90 -13.01 14.29 2.94
CA PRO A 90 -13.15 14.34 1.49
C PRO A 90 -13.27 12.98 0.80
N GLU A 91 -12.52 11.98 1.26
CA GLU A 91 -12.57 10.63 0.72
C GLU A 91 -13.92 9.95 0.99
N CYS A 92 -14.50 10.16 2.17
CA CYS A 92 -15.77 9.55 2.58
C CYS A 92 -16.98 10.26 1.95
N ASN A 93 -16.87 11.57 1.69
CA ASN A 93 -17.91 12.34 1.01
C ASN A 93 -18.17 11.87 -0.43
N ARG A 94 -17.13 11.34 -1.10
CA ARG A 94 -17.26 10.80 -2.46
C ARG A 94 -17.95 9.44 -2.47
N ALA A 95 -17.52 8.58 -1.56
CA ALA A 95 -18.05 7.24 -1.40
C ALA A 95 -17.58 6.69 -0.05
N ILE A 96 -18.52 6.13 0.69
CA ILE A 96 -18.29 5.47 1.96
C ILE A 96 -18.99 4.12 1.90
N PHE A 97 -18.26 3.08 2.29
CA PHE A 97 -18.76 1.72 2.30
C PHE A 97 -19.15 1.34 3.71
N MET A 98 -20.19 0.51 3.80
CA MET A 98 -20.79 0.10 5.06
C MET A 98 -19.73 -0.41 6.05
N PRO A 99 -19.82 0.00 7.33
CA PRO A 99 -18.85 -0.37 8.34
C PRO A 99 -18.91 -1.87 8.55
N LEU A 100 -17.74 -2.47 8.62
CA LEU A 100 -17.60 -3.84 9.08
C LEU A 100 -17.14 -3.81 10.53
N ARG A 101 -17.73 -4.68 11.37
CA ARG A 101 -17.18 -4.93 12.70
C ARG A 101 -15.80 -5.55 12.51
N ALA A 102 -14.77 -4.84 12.96
CA ALA A 102 -13.37 -5.18 12.69
C ALA A 102 -12.65 -5.81 13.89
N GLY A 103 -13.29 -5.80 15.07
CA GLY A 103 -12.74 -6.36 16.30
C GLY A 103 -13.28 -5.67 17.56
N GLY A 104 -12.45 -5.61 18.59
CA GLY A 104 -12.78 -5.02 19.90
C GLY A 104 -13.52 -5.99 20.83
N ASP A 105 -13.61 -5.60 22.11
CA ASP A 105 -14.46 -6.31 23.06
C ASP A 105 -15.94 -5.97 22.82
N SER A 106 -16.85 -6.70 23.46
CA SER A 106 -18.29 -6.47 23.28
C SER A 106 -18.78 -5.15 23.89
N ALA A 107 -18.03 -4.55 24.80
CA ALA A 107 -18.40 -3.31 25.47
C ALA A 107 -17.93 -2.06 24.69
N ASN A 108 -16.84 -2.18 23.91
CA ASN A 108 -16.30 -1.16 23.04
C ASN A 108 -15.87 -1.77 21.70
N PRO A 109 -16.83 -2.14 20.84
CA PRO A 109 -16.53 -2.72 19.54
C PRO A 109 -15.77 -1.75 18.64
N GLU A 110 -14.91 -2.29 17.78
CA GLU A 110 -14.23 -1.56 16.72
C GLU A 110 -14.96 -1.75 15.39
N PHE A 111 -15.17 -0.64 14.68
CA PHE A 111 -15.75 -0.59 13.35
C PHE A 111 -14.72 -0.08 12.35
N SER A 112 -14.72 -0.61 11.13
CA SER A 112 -13.87 -0.16 10.04
C SER A 112 -14.70 0.24 8.82
N VAL A 113 -14.36 1.38 8.23
CA VAL A 113 -15.06 2.01 7.12
C VAL A 113 -14.08 2.27 5.99
N ARG A 114 -14.42 1.88 4.76
CA ARG A 114 -13.64 2.23 3.58
C ARG A 114 -14.23 3.48 2.94
N CYS A 115 -13.37 4.46 2.67
CA CYS A 115 -13.75 5.72 2.04
C CYS A 115 -12.97 5.92 0.74
N GLY A 116 -13.62 6.35 -0.33
CA GLY A 116 -13.02 6.55 -1.65
C GLY A 116 -13.65 5.63 -2.71
N ASN A 117 -13.19 5.73 -3.96
CA ASN A 117 -13.80 4.99 -5.06
C ASN A 117 -13.32 3.53 -5.05
N VAL A 118 -14.10 2.63 -4.47
CA VAL A 118 -13.76 1.20 -4.43
C VAL A 118 -13.87 0.54 -5.81
N ALA A 119 -14.72 1.05 -6.70
CA ALA A 119 -14.85 0.50 -8.06
C ALA A 119 -13.57 0.70 -8.89
N THR A 120 -12.87 1.82 -8.70
CA THR A 120 -11.59 2.10 -9.38
C THR A 120 -10.37 1.89 -8.49
N GLN A 121 -10.56 1.52 -7.22
CA GLN A 121 -9.53 1.46 -6.16
C GLN A 121 -8.71 2.76 -6.00
N GLU A 122 -9.18 3.88 -6.56
CA GLU A 122 -8.46 5.14 -6.47
C GLU A 122 -8.76 5.84 -5.14
N ARG A 123 -7.69 6.13 -4.40
CA ARG A 123 -7.73 6.90 -3.14
C ARG A 123 -8.63 6.28 -2.07
N VAL A 124 -8.79 4.96 -2.09
CA VAL A 124 -9.48 4.25 -1.02
C VAL A 124 -8.63 4.32 0.23
N LYS A 125 -9.21 4.74 1.35
CA LYS A 125 -8.59 4.75 2.68
C LYS A 125 -9.45 3.95 3.63
N LEU A 126 -8.81 3.14 4.48
CA LEU A 126 -9.47 2.48 5.59
C LEU A 126 -9.43 3.36 6.82
N TYR A 127 -10.60 3.69 7.34
CA TYR A 127 -10.77 4.34 8.62
C TYR A 127 -11.28 3.32 9.64
N TYR A 128 -10.97 3.52 10.91
CA TYR A 128 -11.56 2.78 12.01
C TYR A 128 -11.91 3.71 13.16
N PHE A 129 -12.86 3.28 13.96
CA PHE A 129 -13.27 3.94 15.20
C PHE A 129 -13.87 2.90 16.13
N THR A 130 -13.77 3.15 17.42
CA THR A 130 -14.46 2.38 18.45
C THR A 130 -15.78 3.05 18.82
N TRP A 131 -16.68 2.32 19.49
CA TRP A 131 -17.91 2.93 20.00
C TRP A 131 -17.63 4.12 20.92
N LEU A 132 -16.61 4.03 21.80
CA LEU A 132 -16.19 5.14 22.65
C LEU A 132 -15.69 6.36 21.86
N ASP A 133 -15.10 6.18 20.67
CA ASP A 133 -14.71 7.30 19.83
C ASP A 133 -15.93 8.07 19.31
N VAL A 134 -17.03 7.36 19.05
CA VAL A 134 -18.30 8.00 18.70
C VAL A 134 -18.83 8.81 19.89
N VAL A 135 -18.97 8.16 21.05
CA VAL A 135 -19.51 8.76 22.28
C VAL A 135 -18.69 9.98 22.70
N ASN A 136 -17.37 9.88 22.64
CA ASN A 136 -16.44 10.96 22.99
C ASN A 136 -16.20 11.96 21.85
N ARG A 137 -16.88 11.80 20.70
CA ARG A 137 -16.75 12.66 19.51
C ARG A 137 -15.31 12.79 18.99
N GLN A 138 -14.52 11.73 19.12
CA GLN A 138 -13.17 11.68 18.57
C GLN A 138 -13.20 11.46 17.05
N ALA A 139 -12.27 12.06 16.34
CA ALA A 139 -12.11 11.83 14.91
C ALA A 139 -11.74 10.36 14.63
N PRO A 140 -12.27 9.74 13.56
CA PRO A 140 -11.90 8.38 13.20
C PRO A 140 -10.43 8.31 12.82
N HIS A 141 -9.83 7.16 13.09
CA HIS A 141 -8.43 6.91 12.85
C HIS A 141 -8.23 6.33 11.45
N VAL A 142 -7.18 6.74 10.76
CA VAL A 142 -6.76 6.06 9.53
C VAL A 142 -6.08 4.75 9.92
N LYS A 143 -6.65 3.61 9.54
CA LYS A 143 -6.00 2.32 9.72
C LYS A 143 -4.86 2.25 8.71
N ARG A 144 -3.62 2.36 9.19
CA ARG A 144 -2.47 1.99 8.37
C ARG A 144 -2.53 0.48 8.14
N GLY A 145 -2.11 0.03 6.96
CA GLY A 145 -1.90 -1.39 6.70
C GLY A 145 -0.98 -2.02 7.74
N ILE A 146 -0.95 -3.35 7.79
CA ILE A 146 -0.02 -4.07 8.66
C ILE A 146 1.42 -3.65 8.36
N ASP A 147 2.22 -3.45 9.41
CA ASP A 147 3.65 -3.21 9.25
C ASP A 147 4.31 -4.37 8.48
N ILE A 148 5.20 -4.05 7.53
CA ILE A 148 5.84 -5.04 6.66
C ILE A 148 6.60 -6.12 7.44
N VAL A 149 7.26 -5.77 8.55
CA VAL A 149 8.02 -6.72 9.37
C VAL A 149 7.05 -7.66 10.08
N VAL A 150 5.96 -7.12 10.63
CA VAL A 150 4.91 -7.92 11.28
C VAL A 150 4.19 -8.83 10.26
N ALA A 151 3.83 -8.31 9.09
CA ALA A 151 3.16 -9.06 8.04
C ALA A 151 3.99 -10.24 7.55
N ARG A 152 5.27 -9.99 7.25
CA ARG A 152 6.21 -11.04 6.82
C ARG A 152 6.39 -12.10 7.89
N ARG A 153 6.51 -11.71 9.17
CA ARG A 153 6.60 -12.65 10.29
C ARG A 153 5.36 -13.54 10.36
N LEU A 154 4.16 -12.94 10.43
CA LEU A 154 2.91 -13.71 10.54
C LEU A 154 2.70 -14.64 9.35
N CYS A 155 3.01 -14.18 8.13
CA CYS A 155 2.90 -15.00 6.94
C CYS A 155 3.86 -16.19 6.97
N ARG A 156 5.13 -15.95 7.33
CA ARG A 156 6.13 -17.01 7.48
C ARG A 156 5.74 -18.03 8.55
N ASP A 157 5.33 -17.56 9.72
CA ASP A 157 4.96 -18.43 10.83
C ASP A 157 3.76 -19.32 10.43
N LYS A 158 2.79 -18.78 9.67
CA LYS A 158 1.68 -19.55 9.13
C LYS A 158 2.10 -20.55 8.04
N ALA A 159 3.00 -20.16 7.14
CA ALA A 159 3.53 -21.02 6.10
C ALA A 159 4.30 -22.22 6.70
N TYR A 160 5.16 -21.96 7.67
CA TYR A 160 5.93 -23.00 8.36
C TYR A 160 5.03 -23.94 9.15
N ALA A 161 4.02 -23.42 9.84
CA ALA A 161 3.02 -24.24 10.53
C ALA A 161 2.20 -25.13 9.58
N SER A 162 2.14 -24.79 8.29
CA SER A 162 1.42 -25.57 7.27
C SER A 162 2.31 -26.63 6.60
N ALA A 163 3.63 -26.56 6.75
CA ALA A 163 4.56 -27.55 6.21
C ALA A 163 4.51 -28.87 7.00
N LYS A 164 4.71 -30.01 6.32
CA LYS A 164 4.80 -31.33 6.98
C LYS A 164 6.06 -31.49 7.82
N HIS A 165 7.14 -30.81 7.43
CA HIS A 165 8.42 -30.80 8.15
C HIS A 165 8.89 -29.36 8.36
N PRO A 166 8.33 -28.64 9.34
CA PRO A 166 8.60 -27.20 9.54
C PRO A 166 10.08 -26.87 9.76
N ALA A 167 10.84 -27.75 10.42
CA ALA A 167 12.27 -27.55 10.68
C ALA A 167 13.15 -27.57 9.41
N GLN A 168 12.62 -28.07 8.29
CA GLN A 168 13.30 -28.12 6.99
C GLN A 168 12.65 -27.18 5.96
N ALA A 169 11.72 -26.33 6.42
CA ALA A 169 11.03 -25.39 5.57
C ALA A 169 11.80 -24.07 5.48
N GLU A 170 11.83 -23.50 4.29
CA GLU A 170 12.44 -22.20 4.00
C GLU A 170 11.45 -21.37 3.18
N LEU A 171 11.16 -20.14 3.63
CA LEU A 171 10.35 -19.19 2.89
C LEU A 171 11.25 -18.17 2.19
N THR A 172 11.24 -18.16 0.86
CA THR A 172 12.04 -17.25 0.02
C THR A 172 11.14 -16.29 -0.77
N ASP A 173 11.78 -15.35 -1.47
CA ASP A 173 11.15 -14.48 -2.47
C ASP A 173 9.97 -13.65 -1.95
N ILE A 174 10.10 -13.16 -0.71
CA ILE A 174 9.01 -12.50 0.00
C ILE A 174 8.79 -11.07 -0.51
N ALA A 175 7.79 -10.90 -1.38
CA ALA A 175 7.29 -9.59 -1.77
C ALA A 175 6.14 -9.14 -0.85
N PHE A 176 6.03 -7.83 -0.66
CA PHE A 176 4.99 -7.20 0.12
C PHE A 176 4.33 -6.09 -0.70
N GLN A 177 3.01 -6.11 -0.72
CA GLN A 177 2.20 -5.07 -1.33
C GLN A 177 1.26 -4.51 -0.27
N ASP A 178 1.41 -3.23 0.06
CA ASP A 178 0.47 -2.50 0.89
C ASP A 178 -0.52 -1.75 0.01
N ASN A 179 -1.80 -1.94 0.26
CA ASN A 179 -2.86 -1.26 -0.46
C ASN A 179 -3.42 -0.12 0.41
N GLN A 180 -3.78 0.99 -0.24
CA GLN A 180 -4.28 2.17 0.47
C GLN A 180 -5.61 1.89 1.22
N ASP A 181 -6.32 0.83 0.84
CA ASP A 181 -7.56 0.37 1.48
C ASP A 181 -7.33 -0.42 2.79
N GLY A 182 -6.10 -0.36 3.34
CA GLY A 182 -5.72 -1.03 4.57
C GLY A 182 -5.60 -2.55 4.43
N THR A 183 -5.62 -3.08 3.21
CA THR A 183 -5.24 -4.47 2.94
C THR A 183 -3.77 -4.56 2.59
N ALA A 184 -3.16 -5.70 2.87
CA ALA A 184 -1.80 -5.97 2.42
C ALA A 184 -1.67 -7.41 1.97
N ILE A 185 -0.74 -7.67 1.06
CA ILE A 185 -0.47 -9.00 0.53
C ILE A 185 1.01 -9.28 0.72
N VAL A 186 1.31 -10.42 1.34
CA VAL A 186 2.64 -11.02 1.32
C VAL A 186 2.58 -12.23 0.39
N VAL A 187 3.46 -12.25 -0.60
CA VAL A 187 3.67 -13.42 -1.47
C VAL A 187 5.10 -13.92 -1.31
N GLY A 188 5.30 -15.22 -1.46
CA GLY A 188 6.64 -15.82 -1.46
C GLY A 188 6.57 -17.30 -1.82
N THR A 189 7.71 -17.98 -1.73
CA THR A 189 7.83 -19.40 -2.10
C THR A 189 8.26 -20.22 -0.89
N LEU A 190 7.43 -21.17 -0.47
CA LEU A 190 7.77 -22.13 0.58
C LEU A 190 8.42 -23.36 -0.03
N LYS A 191 9.70 -23.53 0.26
CA LYS A 191 10.46 -24.73 -0.03
C LYS A 191 10.41 -25.65 1.20
N ALA A 192 9.75 -26.79 1.09
CA ALA A 192 9.64 -27.77 2.19
C ALA A 192 9.42 -29.19 1.67
N PRO A 193 9.85 -30.24 2.39
CA PRO A 193 9.57 -31.59 1.97
C PRO A 193 8.11 -31.98 2.23
N ASN A 194 7.54 -32.78 1.33
CA ASN A 194 6.25 -33.41 1.52
C ASN A 194 6.34 -34.63 2.47
N SER A 195 5.23 -35.35 2.67
CA SER A 195 5.17 -36.52 3.55
C SER A 195 6.08 -37.69 3.16
N PHE A 196 6.66 -37.67 1.95
CA PHE A 196 7.61 -38.68 1.46
C PHE A 196 9.06 -38.19 1.52
N GLY A 197 9.31 -37.01 2.08
CA GLY A 197 10.65 -36.41 2.16
C GLY A 197 11.13 -35.77 0.85
N VAL A 198 10.26 -35.66 -0.17
CA VAL A 198 10.60 -35.00 -1.44
C VAL A 198 10.41 -33.51 -1.30
N MET A 199 11.44 -32.73 -1.64
CA MET A 199 11.39 -31.27 -1.62
C MET A 199 10.39 -30.73 -2.64
N MET A 200 9.43 -29.95 -2.16
CA MET A 200 8.42 -29.24 -2.96
C MET A 200 8.65 -27.73 -2.84
N LEU A 201 8.29 -27.01 -3.89
CA LEU A 201 8.12 -25.56 -3.88
C LEU A 201 6.64 -25.29 -3.93
N ASN A 202 6.14 -24.47 -2.99
CA ASN A 202 4.74 -24.09 -2.92
C ASN A 202 4.64 -22.57 -2.88
N ASP A 203 3.74 -22.00 -3.66
CA ASP A 203 3.45 -20.58 -3.61
C ASP A 203 2.69 -20.25 -2.33
N VAL A 204 3.18 -19.26 -1.60
CA VAL A 204 2.56 -18.72 -0.40
C VAL A 204 1.93 -17.38 -0.73
N ARG A 205 0.67 -17.22 -0.33
CA ARG A 205 -0.02 -15.93 -0.37
C ARG A 205 -0.76 -15.69 0.94
N CYS A 206 -0.40 -14.62 1.61
CA CYS A 206 -1.03 -14.16 2.84
C CYS A 206 -1.68 -12.80 2.58
N GLU A 207 -2.99 -12.71 2.77
CA GLU A 207 -3.74 -11.46 2.64
C GLU A 207 -4.10 -10.97 4.03
N PHE A 208 -3.91 -9.67 4.25
CA PHE A 208 -4.15 -8.99 5.51
C PHE A 208 -5.24 -7.94 5.32
N THR A 209 -6.02 -7.71 6.37
CA THR A 209 -6.94 -6.56 6.46
C THR A 209 -6.69 -5.89 7.81
N GLY A 210 -6.21 -4.65 7.79
CA GLY A 210 -5.59 -4.05 8.97
C GLY A 210 -4.40 -4.89 9.43
N ALA A 211 -4.36 -5.26 10.71
CA ALA A 211 -3.31 -6.09 11.31
C ALA A 211 -3.60 -7.61 11.28
N GLN A 212 -4.78 -8.02 10.81
CA GLN A 212 -5.21 -9.42 10.87
C GLN A 212 -4.92 -10.14 9.55
N LEU A 213 -4.42 -11.38 9.64
CA LEU A 213 -4.35 -12.29 8.49
C LEU A 213 -5.77 -12.74 8.13
N SER A 214 -6.31 -12.24 7.03
CA SER A 214 -7.67 -12.53 6.57
C SER A 214 -7.73 -13.77 5.69
N LYS A 215 -6.66 -14.07 4.94
CA LYS A 215 -6.59 -15.25 4.06
C LYS A 215 -5.16 -15.80 3.96
N PHE A 216 -5.06 -17.12 3.90
CA PHE A 216 -3.81 -17.83 3.64
C PHE A 216 -4.02 -18.87 2.54
N THR A 217 -3.14 -18.88 1.56
CA THR A 217 -3.11 -19.84 0.45
C THR A 217 -1.72 -20.45 0.36
N LEU A 218 -1.67 -21.77 0.18
CA LEU A 218 -0.47 -22.55 -0.11
C LEU A 218 -0.79 -23.45 -1.30
N GLN A 219 -0.05 -23.33 -2.40
CA GLN A 219 -0.30 -24.04 -3.67
C GLN A 219 0.95 -24.70 -4.22
#